data_AF-A0A8S3EDC3-F1
#
_entry.id   AF-A0A8S3EDC3-F1
#
_cell.length_a   1.000
_cell.length_b   1.000
_cell.length_c   1.000
_cell.angle_alpha   90.00
_cell.angle_beta   90.00
_cell.angle_gamma   90.00
#
_symmetry.space_group_name_H-M   'P 1'
#
loop_
_entity.id
_entity.type
_entity.pdbx_description
1 polymer ?
#
loop_
_entity_poly.entity_id
_entity_poly.type
_entity_poly.pdbx_seq_one_letter_code
_entity_poly.pdbx_strand_id
1 'polypeptide(L)'
;MSDFLAANNPCGQNLLQLVATGNAIIAELLRLAEFVPPLFKVINIRDAGKYADIIFDFSYFSKQEYYDELINNRADLQDLDDEFRENNLTLLTRFYQAFESVHKYGIEFNRYIEDLSSGTYLQQTVESVIANEAGKQLMVKA
;
A
#
# COMPACT_ATOMS: atom_id res chain seq x y z
N MET A 1 -17.81 -10.70 -31.74
CA MET A 1 -17.37 -9.99 -30.52
C MET A 1 -15.88 -9.80 -30.63
N SER A 2 -15.40 -8.56 -30.59
CA SER A 2 -13.97 -8.28 -30.47
C SER A 2 -13.44 -8.90 -29.18
N ASP A 3 -12.20 -9.37 -29.21
CA ASP A 3 -11.52 -9.91 -28.04
C ASP A 3 -11.49 -8.87 -26.90
N PHE A 4 -11.93 -9.27 -25.71
CA PHE A 4 -11.98 -8.38 -24.54
C PHE A 4 -10.58 -7.89 -24.16
N LEU A 5 -9.56 -8.73 -24.35
CA LEU A 5 -8.17 -8.43 -24.04
C LEU A 5 -7.38 -7.88 -25.24
N ALA A 6 -8.07 -7.50 -26.31
CA ALA A 6 -7.39 -6.85 -27.44
C ALA A 6 -6.72 -5.54 -26.98
N ALA A 7 -5.57 -5.21 -27.57
CA ALA A 7 -4.82 -4.01 -27.23
C ALA A 7 -5.60 -2.70 -27.49
N ASN A 8 -6.58 -2.74 -28.39
CA ASN A 8 -7.46 -1.62 -28.69
C ASN A 8 -8.74 -1.58 -27.84
N ASN A 9 -8.89 -2.48 -26.85
CA ASN A 9 -9.99 -2.46 -25.89
C ASN A 9 -9.52 -1.88 -24.55
N PRO A 10 -9.68 -0.56 -24.31
CA PRO A 10 -9.20 0.07 -23.09
C PRO A 10 -9.86 -0.47 -21.83
N CYS A 11 -11.11 -0.94 -21.91
CA CYS A 11 -11.82 -1.53 -20.78
C CYS A 11 -11.13 -2.80 -20.28
N GLY A 12 -10.77 -3.70 -21.20
CA GLY A 12 -10.07 -4.94 -20.87
C GLY A 12 -8.61 -4.72 -20.47
N GLN A 13 -7.90 -3.80 -21.13
CA GLN A 13 -6.52 -3.46 -20.77
C GLN A 13 -6.44 -2.85 -19.36
N ASN A 14 -7.35 -1.95 -19.00
CA ASN A 14 -7.35 -1.33 -17.68
C ASN A 14 -7.64 -2.35 -16.57
N LEU A 15 -8.58 -3.26 -16.79
CA LEU A 15 -8.85 -4.34 -15.83
C LEU A 15 -7.68 -5.32 -15.70
N LEU A 16 -7.02 -5.66 -16.82
CA LEU A 16 -5.82 -6.49 -16.80
C LEU A 16 -4.69 -5.82 -16.03
N GLN A 17 -4.49 -4.51 -16.22
CA GLN A 17 -3.51 -3.72 -15.48
C GLN A 17 -3.82 -3.69 -13.98
N LEU A 18 -5.09 -3.52 -13.60
CA LEU A 18 -5.51 -3.60 -12.20
C LEU A 18 -5.13 -4.95 -11.58
N VAL A 19 -5.48 -6.07 -12.22
CA VAL A 19 -5.11 -7.41 -11.73
C VAL A 19 -3.59 -7.58 -11.63
N ALA A 20 -2.82 -7.11 -12.60
CA ALA A 20 -1.36 -7.17 -12.56
C ALA A 20 -0.79 -6.35 -11.38
N THR A 21 -1.28 -5.13 -11.19
CA THR A 21 -0.91 -4.25 -10.08
C THR A 21 -1.27 -4.88 -8.73
N GLY A 22 -2.48 -5.42 -8.58
CA GLY A 22 -2.93 -6.10 -7.36
C GLY A 22 -2.04 -7.29 -6.99
N ASN A 23 -1.70 -8.13 -7.98
CA ASN A 23 -0.77 -9.25 -7.77
C ASN A 23 0.63 -8.78 -7.33
N ALA A 24 1.15 -7.71 -7.93
CA ALA A 24 2.44 -7.15 -7.55
C ALA A 24 2.43 -6.59 -6.11
N ILE A 25 1.35 -5.91 -5.71
CA ILE A 25 1.14 -5.42 -4.34
C ILE A 25 1.11 -6.58 -3.35
N ILE A 26 0.33 -7.63 -3.62
CA ILE A 26 0.25 -8.82 -2.75
C ILE A 26 1.64 -9.47 -2.61
N ALA A 27 2.38 -9.62 -3.71
CA ALA A 27 3.71 -10.20 -3.68
C ALA A 27 4.68 -9.38 -2.80
N GLU A 28 4.66 -8.04 -2.91
CA GLU A 28 5.50 -7.19 -2.07
C GLU A 28 5.06 -7.20 -0.61
N LEU A 29 3.76 -7.22 -0.32
CA LEU A 29 3.25 -7.35 1.06
C LEU A 29 3.70 -8.66 1.70
N LEU A 30 3.59 -9.78 0.99
CA LEU A 30 4.05 -11.08 1.46
C LEU A 30 5.55 -11.08 1.72
N ARG A 31 6.33 -10.48 0.81
CA ARG A 31 7.78 -10.34 0.98
C ARG A 31 8.10 -9.50 2.22
N LEU A 32 7.49 -8.32 2.35
CA LEU A 32 7.73 -7.40 3.46
C LEU A 32 7.32 -7.99 4.81
N ALA A 33 6.27 -8.83 4.85
CA ALA A 33 5.86 -9.52 6.07
C ALA A 33 6.99 -10.39 6.66
N GLU A 34 7.85 -10.98 5.82
CA GLU A 34 9.02 -11.73 6.26
C GLU A 34 10.14 -10.83 6.81
N PHE A 35 10.21 -9.56 6.37
CA PHE A 35 11.25 -8.59 6.74
C PHE A 35 10.84 -7.63 7.86
N VAL A 36 9.71 -7.85 8.54
CA VAL A 36 9.33 -7.01 9.69
C VAL A 36 10.43 -7.09 10.76
N PRO A 37 11.08 -5.97 11.13
CA PRO A 37 12.15 -5.98 12.12
C PRO A 37 11.66 -6.51 13.48
N PRO A 38 12.48 -7.30 14.21
CA PRO A 38 12.08 -7.85 15.51
C PRO A 38 11.60 -6.80 16.51
N LEU A 39 12.18 -5.59 16.45
CA LEU A 39 11.81 -4.46 17.30
C LEU A 39 10.34 -4.02 17.14
N PHE A 40 9.68 -4.38 16.04
CA PHE A 40 8.25 -4.10 15.79
C PHE A 40 7.35 -5.32 16.02
N LYS A 41 7.92 -6.48 16.39
CA LYS A 41 7.14 -7.71 16.69
C LYS A 41 6.76 -7.82 18.17
N VAL A 42 7.22 -6.90 19.01
CA VAL A 42 6.94 -6.89 20.44
C VAL A 42 5.53 -6.40 20.74
N ILE A 43 4.90 -6.97 21.77
CA ILE A 43 3.53 -6.60 22.20
C ILE A 43 3.55 -5.23 22.91
N ASN A 44 4.64 -4.94 23.63
CA ASN A 44 4.83 -3.67 24.32
C ASN A 44 6.04 -2.95 23.71
N ILE A 45 5.85 -1.68 23.32
CA ILE A 45 6.93 -0.82 22.79
C ILE A 45 8.09 -0.66 23.77
N ARG A 46 7.85 -0.81 25.08
CA ARG A 46 8.92 -0.83 26.09
C ARG A 46 9.88 -2.01 25.93
N ASP A 47 9.45 -3.07 25.24
CA ASP A 47 10.27 -4.23 24.92
C ASP A 47 11.02 -4.04 23.59
N ALA A 48 10.88 -2.91 22.89
CA ALA A 48 11.61 -2.57 21.66
C ALA A 48 13.12 -2.33 21.89
N GLY A 49 13.60 -2.59 23.12
CA GLY A 49 15.00 -2.54 23.49
C GLY A 49 15.54 -1.12 23.42
N LYS A 50 16.69 -0.95 22.75
CA LYS A 50 17.41 0.31 22.75
C LYS A 50 16.66 1.47 22.09
N TYR A 51 15.66 1.20 21.24
CA TYR A 51 14.88 2.23 20.54
C TYR A 51 13.55 2.57 21.24
N ALA A 52 13.27 2.00 22.42
CA ALA A 52 11.99 2.18 23.11
C ALA A 52 11.67 3.65 23.42
N ASP A 53 12.68 4.50 23.59
CA ASP A 53 12.50 5.92 23.91
C ASP A 53 12.20 6.81 22.70
N ILE A 54 12.37 6.30 21.47
CA ILE A 54 12.13 7.04 20.21
C ILE A 54 11.04 6.39 19.34
N ILE A 55 10.60 5.18 19.67
CA ILE A 55 9.49 4.52 18.98
C ILE A 55 8.21 4.78 19.76
N PHE A 56 7.36 5.60 19.19
CA PHE A 56 6.10 6.01 19.78
C PHE A 56 4.93 5.20 19.23
N ASP A 57 3.87 5.11 20.02
CA ASP A 57 2.58 4.58 19.56
C ASP A 57 1.83 5.63 18.73
N PHE A 58 0.57 5.33 18.38
CA PHE A 58 -0.26 6.26 17.60
C PHE A 58 -0.61 7.57 18.33
N SER A 59 -0.34 7.70 19.63
CA SER A 59 -0.48 8.99 20.32
C SER A 59 0.51 10.04 19.82
N TYR A 60 1.58 9.63 19.13
CA TYR A 60 2.49 10.51 18.39
C TYR A 60 1.74 11.51 17.51
N PHE A 61 0.75 11.05 16.74
CA PHE A 61 0.01 11.91 15.80
C PHE A 61 -0.75 13.05 16.49
N SER A 62 -1.08 12.90 17.78
CA SER A 62 -1.75 13.95 18.56
C SER A 62 -0.79 14.82 19.37
N LYS A 63 0.50 14.46 19.44
CA LYS A 63 1.49 15.08 20.34
C LYS A 63 2.85 15.26 19.67
N GLN A 64 2.88 15.50 18.36
CA GLN A 64 4.12 15.56 17.57
C GLN A 64 5.13 16.55 18.16
N GLU A 65 4.69 17.78 18.46
CA GLU A 65 5.55 18.82 19.07
C GLU A 65 6.22 18.36 20.37
N TYR A 66 5.48 17.66 21.23
CA TYR A 66 6.03 17.15 22.50
C TYR A 66 7.16 16.14 22.27
N TYR A 67 6.98 15.22 21.31
CA TYR A 67 7.98 14.20 21.01
C TYR A 67 9.19 14.79 20.28
N ASP A 68 8.96 15.74 19.37
CA ASP A 68 10.03 16.48 18.70
C ASP A 68 10.87 17.27 19.72
N GLU A 69 10.24 17.98 20.66
CA GLU A 69 10.92 18.67 21.76
C GLU A 69 11.67 17.69 22.68
N LEU A 70 11.10 16.52 22.98
CA LEU A 70 11.74 15.50 23.80
C LEU A 70 13.07 15.03 23.18
N ILE A 71 13.08 14.76 21.88
CA ILE A 71 14.27 14.33 21.15
C ILE A 71 15.26 15.50 21.02
N ASN A 72 14.80 16.68 20.59
CA ASN A 72 15.65 17.84 20.35
C ASN A 72 16.35 18.40 21.61
N ASN A 73 15.80 18.14 22.80
CA ASN A 73 16.41 18.58 24.07
C ASN A 73 17.39 17.56 24.67
N ARG A 74 17.55 16.39 24.05
CA ARG A 74 18.36 15.28 24.57
C ARG A 74 19.33 14.75 23.52
N ALA A 75 20.62 15.06 23.69
CA ALA A 75 21.67 14.63 22.76
C ALA A 75 21.71 13.10 22.57
N ASP A 76 21.49 12.35 23.65
CA ASP A 76 21.43 10.89 23.62
C ASP A 76 20.27 10.32 22.77
N LEU A 77 19.13 11.02 22.73
CA LEU A 77 18.00 10.63 21.88
C LEU A 77 18.17 11.07 20.43
N GLN A 78 18.89 12.17 20.17
CA GLN A 78 19.23 12.59 18.81
C GLN A 78 20.16 11.57 18.15
N ASP A 79 21.24 11.20 18.85
CA ASP A 79 22.17 10.17 18.36
C ASP A 79 21.43 8.85 18.06
N LEU A 80 20.46 8.49 18.91
CA LEU A 80 19.65 7.30 18.74
C LEU A 80 18.64 7.40 17.57
N ASP A 81 18.01 8.55 17.35
CA ASP A 81 17.11 8.79 16.21
C ASP A 81 17.87 8.72 14.89
N ASP A 82 19.05 9.35 14.83
CA ASP A 82 19.91 9.32 13.65
C ASP A 82 20.38 7.88 13.36
N GLU A 83 20.85 7.16 14.38
CA GLU A 83 21.25 5.75 14.24
C GLU A 83 20.08 4.87 13.78
N PHE A 84 18.87 5.10 14.30
CA PHE A 84 17.68 4.37 13.89
C PHE A 84 17.32 4.66 12.42
N ARG A 85 17.36 5.94 12.03
CA ARG A 85 17.06 6.38 10.67
C ARG A 85 18.03 5.80 9.66
N GLU A 86 19.33 5.90 9.91
CA GLU A 86 20.37 5.36 9.02
C GLU A 86 20.19 3.86 8.78
N ASN A 87 19.83 3.10 9.82
CA ASN A 87 19.69 1.65 9.75
C ASN A 87 18.35 1.18 9.17
N ASN A 88 17.27 1.94 9.32
CA ASN A 88 15.91 1.44 9.04
C ASN A 88 15.15 2.22 7.95
N LEU A 89 15.56 3.44 7.59
CA LEU A 89 14.80 4.31 6.70
C LEU A 89 14.50 3.66 5.35
N THR A 90 15.47 2.96 4.75
CA THR A 90 15.25 2.27 3.47
C THR A 90 14.17 1.20 3.57
N LEU A 91 14.17 0.41 4.64
CA LEU A 91 13.17 -0.64 4.85
C LEU A 91 11.79 -0.03 5.15
N LEU A 92 11.73 0.97 6.03
CA LEU A 92 10.49 1.69 6.36
C LEU A 92 9.89 2.36 5.13
N THR A 93 10.72 2.92 4.24
CA THR A 93 10.28 3.50 2.97
C THR A 93 9.60 2.46 2.09
N ARG A 94 10.11 1.23 2.04
CA ARG A 94 9.47 0.13 1.28
C ARG A 94 8.10 -0.25 1.86
N PHE A 95 7.98 -0.34 3.18
CA PHE A 95 6.68 -0.54 3.84
C PHE A 95 5.70 0.58 3.50
N TYR A 96 6.14 1.83 3.61
CA TYR A 96 5.32 2.99 3.27
C TYR A 96 4.83 2.92 1.81
N GLN A 97 5.73 2.67 0.86
CA GLN A 97 5.38 2.56 -0.57
C GLN A 97 4.42 1.40 -0.86
N ALA A 98 4.58 0.26 -0.18
CA ALA A 98 3.64 -0.86 -0.32
C ALA A 98 2.23 -0.47 0.14
N PHE A 99 2.09 0.16 1.32
CA PHE A 99 0.78 0.62 1.80
C PHE A 99 0.19 1.74 0.94
N GLU A 100 1.03 2.67 0.47
CA GLU A 100 0.60 3.71 -0.46
C GLU A 100 0.08 3.09 -1.77
N SER A 101 0.72 2.03 -2.26
CA SER A 101 0.28 1.29 -3.45
C SER A 101 -1.07 0.60 -3.24
N VAL A 102 -1.33 0.03 -2.05
CA VAL A 102 -2.64 -0.53 -1.69
C VAL A 102 -3.73 0.55 -1.75
N HIS A 103 -3.47 1.73 -1.18
CA HIS A 103 -4.42 2.84 -1.20
C HIS A 103 -4.69 3.33 -2.63
N LYS A 104 -3.62 3.52 -3.43
CA LYS A 104 -3.73 3.90 -4.85
C LYS A 104 -4.53 2.87 -5.63
N TYR A 105 -4.27 1.58 -5.42
CA TYR A 105 -5.03 0.49 -6.06
C TYR A 105 -6.53 0.59 -5.79
N GLY A 106 -6.92 0.80 -4.52
CA GLY A 106 -8.34 0.96 -4.17
C GLY A 106 -9.01 2.15 -4.88
N ILE A 107 -8.31 3.29 -4.98
CA ILE A 107 -8.80 4.46 -5.73
C ILE A 107 -8.96 4.12 -7.22
N GLU A 108 -7.96 3.48 -7.82
CA GLU A 108 -7.99 3.15 -9.25
C GLU A 108 -9.06 2.12 -9.59
N PHE A 109 -9.26 1.13 -8.73
CA PHE A 109 -10.32 0.14 -8.89
C PHE A 109 -11.71 0.78 -8.79
N ASN A 110 -11.95 1.63 -7.79
CA ASN A 110 -13.21 2.36 -7.67
C ASN A 110 -13.49 3.21 -8.92
N ARG A 111 -12.48 3.95 -9.40
CA ARG A 111 -12.58 4.73 -10.64
C ARG A 111 -12.93 3.84 -11.85
N TYR A 112 -12.33 2.66 -11.97
CA TYR A 112 -12.65 1.72 -13.04
C TYR A 112 -14.12 1.28 -13.02
N ILE A 113 -14.67 1.00 -11.83
CA ILE A 113 -16.10 0.65 -11.66
C ILE A 113 -17.01 1.84 -12.00
N GLU A 114 -16.62 3.05 -11.61
CA GLU A 114 -17.34 4.29 -11.95
C GLU A 114 -17.34 4.54 -13.47
N ASP A 115 -16.20 4.33 -14.14
CA ASP A 115 -16.06 4.46 -15.60
C ASP A 115 -16.94 3.43 -16.35
N LEU A 116 -17.04 2.20 -15.84
CA LEU A 116 -17.96 1.19 -16.36
C LEU A 116 -19.42 1.58 -16.18
N SER A 117 -19.76 2.19 -15.05
CA SER A 117 -21.14 2.54 -14.69
C SER A 117 -21.62 3.81 -15.40
N SER A 118 -20.72 4.75 -15.68
CA SER A 118 -21.00 6.01 -16.37
C SER A 118 -20.97 5.89 -17.90
N GLY A 119 -20.56 4.73 -18.42
CA GLY A 119 -20.50 4.48 -19.87
C GLY A 119 -19.25 5.06 -20.55
N THR A 120 -18.20 5.39 -19.80
CA THR A 120 -16.92 5.89 -20.33
C THR A 120 -16.33 4.96 -21.39
N TYR A 121 -16.50 3.64 -21.23
CA TYR A 121 -16.01 2.64 -22.18
C TYR A 121 -16.93 2.40 -23.39
N LEU A 122 -17.98 3.23 -23.58
CA LEU A 122 -19.00 3.25 -24.64
C LEU A 122 -19.74 1.92 -24.88
N GLN A 123 -19.03 0.88 -25.31
CA GLN A 123 -19.57 -0.44 -25.64
C GLN A 123 -19.48 -1.45 -24.49
N GLN A 124 -18.90 -1.07 -23.34
CA GLN A 124 -18.73 -1.95 -22.19
C GLN A 124 -19.46 -1.37 -20.98
N THR A 125 -20.31 -2.20 -20.38
CA THR A 125 -20.93 -2.01 -19.06
C THR A 125 -20.47 -3.11 -18.11
N VAL A 126 -20.74 -2.97 -16.82
CA VAL A 126 -20.47 -3.99 -15.80
C VAL A 126 -21.06 -5.36 -16.21
N GLU A 127 -22.30 -5.38 -16.70
CA GLU A 127 -22.99 -6.59 -17.13
C GLU A 127 -22.28 -7.24 -18.32
N SER A 128 -21.83 -6.44 -19.29
CA SER A 128 -21.11 -6.96 -20.46
C SER A 128 -19.75 -7.56 -20.10
N VAL A 129 -19.05 -6.98 -19.11
CA VAL A 129 -17.77 -7.49 -18.60
C VAL A 129 -17.99 -8.81 -17.86
N ILE A 130 -19.04 -8.92 -17.03
CA ILE A 130 -19.39 -10.14 -16.30
C ILE A 130 -19.92 -11.24 -17.24
N ALA A 131 -20.59 -10.88 -18.33
CA ALA A 131 -21.03 -11.82 -19.35
C ALA A 131 -19.86 -12.37 -20.19
N ASN A 132 -18.76 -11.63 -20.28
CA ASN A 132 -17.52 -12.08 -20.92
C ASN A 132 -16.72 -13.01 -20.00
N GLU A 133 -16.20 -14.13 -20.52
CA GLU A 133 -15.45 -15.10 -19.71
C GLU A 133 -14.16 -14.52 -19.12
N ALA A 134 -13.34 -13.84 -19.94
CA ALA A 134 -12.10 -13.22 -19.50
C ALA A 134 -12.38 -12.03 -18.56
N GLY A 135 -13.36 -11.19 -18.92
CA GLY A 135 -13.80 -10.06 -18.10
C GLY A 135 -14.24 -10.51 -16.70
N LYS A 136 -15.13 -11.49 -16.62
CA LYS A 136 -15.58 -12.08 -15.35
C LYS A 136 -14.42 -12.65 -14.52
N GLN A 137 -13.49 -13.37 -15.15
CA GLN A 137 -12.34 -13.92 -14.43
C GLN A 137 -11.44 -12.83 -13.85
N LEU A 138 -11.20 -11.76 -14.61
CA LEU A 138 -10.37 -10.65 -14.14
C LEU A 138 -11.09 -9.84 -13.05
N MET A 139 -12.40 -9.59 -13.17
CA MET A 139 -13.20 -8.91 -12.13
C MET A 139 -13.17 -9.63 -10.77
N VAL A 140 -13.07 -10.95 -10.77
CA VAL A 140 -12.95 -11.75 -9.53
C VAL A 140 -11.54 -11.73 -8.96
N LYS A 141 -10.53 -11.51 -9.81
CA LYS A 141 -9.12 -11.46 -9.40
C LYS A 141 -8.65 -10.08 -8.96
N ALA A 142 -9.33 -9.03 -9.42
CA ALA A 142 -9.11 -7.65 -9.00
C ALA A 142 -9.70 -7.43 -7.59
#